data_AF-C5BTW6-F1
#
_entry.id   AF-C5BTW6-F1
#
_cell.length_a   1.000
_cell.length_b   1.000
_cell.length_c   1.000
_cell.angle_alpha   90.00
_cell.angle_beta   90.00
_cell.angle_gamma   90.00
#
_symmetry.space_group_name_H-M   'P 1'
#
loop_
_entity.id
_entity.type
_entity.pdbx_description
1 polymer ?
#
loop_
_entity_poly.entity_id
_entity_poly.type
_entity_poly.pdbx_seq_one_letter_code
_entity_poly.pdbx_strand_id
1 'polypeptide(L)' 'MTSSASEPQLELYRILNSLDKYERALMILHLKGFKYDEIASILAISESNVGTKINRIRQRLIAEHR' A
#
# COMPACT_ATOMS: atom_id res chain seq x y z
N MET A 1 5.60 11.96 24.84
CA MET A 1 4.16 12.09 24.50
C MET A 1 3.91 11.27 23.23
N THR A 2 3.62 9.99 23.37
CA THR A 2 3.27 9.14 22.23
C THR A 2 1.82 9.46 21.85
N SER A 3 1.63 10.12 20.71
CA SER A 3 0.31 10.33 20.12
C SER A 3 -0.40 8.98 20.00
N SER A 4 -1.54 8.81 20.66
CA SER A 4 -2.40 7.66 20.39
C SER A 4 -2.77 7.69 18.90
N ALA A 5 -2.64 6.56 18.23
CA ALA A 5 -3.07 6.45 16.84
C ALA A 5 -4.58 6.70 16.78
N SER A 6 -5.00 7.53 15.83
CA SER A 6 -6.40 7.87 15.63
C SER A 6 -7.13 6.70 14.94
N GLU A 7 -8.45 6.57 15.12
CA GLU A 7 -9.24 5.42 14.64
C GLU A 7 -9.03 5.10 13.14
N PRO A 8 -9.01 6.09 12.22
CA PRO A 8 -8.68 5.83 10.82
C PRO A 8 -7.26 5.29 10.60
N GLN A 9 -6.27 5.72 11.39
CA GLN A 9 -4.91 5.19 11.30
C GLN A 9 -4.86 3.73 11.75
N LEU A 10 -5.58 3.37 12.82
CA LEU A 10 -5.68 1.99 13.26
C LEU A 10 -6.33 1.10 12.19
N GLU A 11 -7.38 1.59 11.54
CA GLU A 11 -8.04 0.89 10.44
C GLU A 11 -7.10 0.72 9.23
N LEU A 12 -6.37 1.78 8.86
CA LEU A 12 -5.35 1.70 7.81
C LEU A 12 -4.29 0.64 8.14
N TYR A 13 -3.81 0.57 9.38
CA TYR A 13 -2.87 -0.47 9.79
C TYR A 13 -3.47 -1.87 9.71
N ARG A 14 -4.74 -2.06 10.08
CA ARG A 14 -5.46 -3.34 9.92
C ARG A 14 -5.52 -3.75 8.45
N ILE A 15 -5.91 -2.83 7.57
CA ILE A 15 -5.98 -3.07 6.12
C ILE A 15 -4.60 -3.37 5.53
N LEU A 16 -3.57 -2.61 5.87
CA LEU A 16 -2.21 -2.88 5.37
C LEU A 16 -1.68 -4.23 5.87
N ASN A 17 -2.07 -4.66 7.06
CA ASN A 17 -1.67 -5.96 7.62
C ASN A 17 -2.41 -7.14 7.00
N SER A 18 -3.58 -6.95 6.37
CA SER A 18 -4.26 -8.01 5.62
C SER A 18 -3.62 -8.29 4.25
N LEU A 19 -2.81 -7.36 3.73
CA LEU A 19 -2.04 -7.53 2.50
C LEU A 19 -0.86 -8.49 2.71
N ASP A 20 -0.48 -9.19 1.64
CA ASP A 20 0.75 -9.97 1.66
C ASP A 20 1.99 -9.06 1.82
N LYS A 21 3.15 -9.65 2.15
CA LYS A 21 4.37 -8.88 2.44
C LYS A 21 4.78 -7.98 1.28
N TYR A 22 4.59 -8.43 0.04
CA TYR A 22 4.99 -7.72 -1.15
C TYR A 22 4.02 -6.57 -1.46
N GLU A 23 2.71 -6.85 -1.45
CA GLU A 23 1.65 -5.86 -1.63
C GLU A 23 1.71 -4.78 -0.54
N ARG A 24 1.96 -5.17 0.71
CA ARG A 24 2.15 -4.23 1.83
C ARG A 24 3.37 -3.33 1.60
N ALA A 25 4.51 -3.89 1.18
CA ALA A 25 5.71 -3.09 0.89
C ALA A 25 5.44 -2.05 -0.21
N LEU A 26 4.80 -2.48 -1.30
CA LEU A 26 4.39 -1.61 -2.40
C LEU A 26 3.45 -0.49 -1.94
N MET A 27 2.41 -0.81 -1.15
CA MET A 27 1.47 0.18 -0.64
C MET A 27 2.13 1.15 0.35
N ILE A 28 3.02 0.68 1.23
CA ILE A 28 3.76 1.55 2.16
C ILE A 28 4.64 2.54 1.41
N LEU A 29 5.39 2.10 0.40
CA LEU A 29 6.22 3.00 -0.41
C LEU A 29 5.35 4.04 -1.14
N HIS A 30 4.23 3.61 -1.71
CA HIS A 30 3.28 4.52 -2.36
C HIS A 30 2.70 5.56 -1.38
N LEU A 31 2.28 5.14 -0.18
CA LEU A 31 1.74 6.02 0.86
C LEU A 31 2.79 7.01 1.40
N LYS A 32 4.07 6.64 1.37
CA LYS A 32 5.19 7.53 1.71
C LYS A 32 5.52 8.55 0.60
N GLY A 33 4.82 8.51 -0.54
CA GLY A 33 4.99 9.47 -1.63
C GLY A 33 6.15 9.17 -2.58
N PHE A 34 6.71 7.95 -2.55
CA PHE A 34 7.71 7.55 -3.55
C PHE A 34 7.08 7.56 -4.94
N LYS A 35 7.87 8.00 -5.93
CA LYS A 35 7.50 7.95 -7.34
C LYS A 35 7.49 6.51 -7.85
N TYR A 36 6.78 6.26 -8.96
CA TYR A 36 6.61 4.89 -9.46
C TYR A 36 7.93 4.28 -9.95
N ASP A 37 8.84 5.09 -10.50
CA ASP A 37 10.20 4.69 -10.91
C ASP A 37 11.09 4.31 -9.71
N GLU A 38 10.98 5.04 -8.60
CA GLU A 38 11.66 4.72 -7.34
C GLU A 38 11.12 3.40 -6.75
N ILE A 39 9.79 3.22 -6.72
CA ILE A 39 9.15 1.99 -6.24
C ILE A 39 9.54 0.79 -7.12
N ALA A 40 9.54 0.98 -8.45
CA ALA A 40 9.96 -0.02 -9.42
C ALA A 40 11.39 -0.47 -9.17
N SER A 41 12.30 0.48 -8.93
CA SER A 41 13.70 0.22 -8.62
C SER A 41 13.87 -0.53 -7.30
N ILE A 42 13.16 -0.14 -6.24
CA ILE A 42 13.24 -0.78 -4.90
C ILE A 42 12.70 -2.21 -4.93
N LEU A 43 11.60 -2.45 -5.65
CA LEU A 43 10.91 -3.75 -5.68
C LEU A 43 11.34 -4.64 -6.86
N ALA A 44 12.29 -4.19 -7.68
CA ALA A 44 12.78 -4.88 -8.88
C ALA A 44 11.65 -5.30 -9.84
N ILE A 45 10.72 -4.39 -10.12
CA ILE A 45 9.64 -4.56 -11.10
C ILE A 45 9.61 -3.38 -12.06
N SER A 46 8.83 -3.45 -13.14
CA SER A 46 8.64 -2.30 -14.03
C SER A 46 7.69 -1.26 -13.43
N GLU A 47 7.86 0.00 -13.82
CA GLU A 47 7.00 1.12 -13.42
C GLU A 47 5.52 0.89 -13.76
N SER A 48 5.24 0.34 -14.95
CA SER A 48 3.89 -0.05 -15.36
C SER A 48 3.27 -1.08 -14.40
N ASN A 49 4.08 -2.06 -13.94
CA ASN A 49 3.62 -3.08 -13.00
C ASN A 49 3.29 -2.48 -11.62
N VAL A 50 3.99 -1.42 -11.19
CA VAL A 50 3.66 -0.68 -9.95
C VAL A 50 2.23 -0.14 -10.04
N GLY A 51 1.91 0.61 -11.10
CA GLY A 51 0.58 1.19 -11.29
C GLY A 51 -0.53 0.13 -11.36
N THR A 52 -0.32 -0.94 -12.13
CA THR A 52 -1.30 -2.04 -12.24
C THR A 52 -1.53 -2.73 -10.89
N LYS A 53 -0.47 -3.03 -10.14
CA LYS A 53 -0.58 -3.71 -8.85
C LYS A 53 -1.26 -2.83 -7.80
N ILE A 54 -0.91 -1.54 -7.71
CA ILE A 54 -1.59 -0.59 -6.83
C ILE A 54 -3.10 -0.57 -7.13
N ASN A 55 -3.47 -0.42 -8.40
CA ASN A 55 -4.89 -0.38 -8.78
C ASN A 55 -5.62 -1.68 -8.43
N ARG A 56 -5.01 -2.85 -8.68
CA ARG A 56 -5.59 -4.15 -8.32
C ARG A 56 -5.78 -4.30 -6.81
N ILE A 57 -4.79 -3.89 -6.00
CA ILE A 57 -4.89 -3.93 -4.54
C ILE A 57 -6.04 -3.05 -4.05
N ARG A 58 -6.14 -1.80 -4.53
CA ARG A 58 -7.25 -0.90 -4.15
C ARG A 58 -8.62 -1.47 -4.51
N GLN A 59 -8.77 -2.01 -5.72
CA GLN A 59 -10.05 -2.61 -6.14
C GLN A 59 -10.44 -3.80 -5.27
N ARG A 60 -9.46 -4.65 -4.91
CA ARG A 60 -9.69 -5.78 -4.00
C ARG A 60 -10.15 -5.29 -2.61
N LEU A 61 -9.46 -4.30 -2.05
CA LEU A 61 -9.82 -3.73 -0.74
C LEU A 61 -11.22 -3.11 -0.74
N ILE A 62 -11.61 -2.40 -1.81
CA ILE A 62 -12.96 -1.84 -1.97
C ILE A 62 -14.00 -2.96 -2.04
N ALA A 63 -13.72 -4.05 -2.76
CA ALA A 63 -14.65 -5.17 -2.88
C ALA A 63 -14.81 -5.94 -1.56
N GLU A 64 -13.75 -6.06 -0.75
CA GLU A 64 -13.77 -6.74 0.55
C GLU A 64 -14.48 -5.95 1.66
N HIS A 65 -14.58 -4.62 1.53
CA HIS A 65 -15.16 -3.72 2.56
C HIS A 65 -16.42 -2.98 2.06
N ARG A 66 -17.08 -3.52 1.03
CA ARG A 66 -18.42 -3.11 0.60
C ARG A 66 -19.48 -3.82 1.43
#